data_AF-A0A7Z9UAV2-F1
#
_entry.id   AF-A0A7Z9UAV2-F1
#
_cell.length_a   1.000
_cell.length_b   1.000
_cell.length_c   1.000
_cell.angle_alpha   90.00
_cell.angle_beta   90.00
_cell.angle_gamma   90.00
#
_symmetry.space_group_name_H-M   'P 1'
#
loop_
_entity.id
_entity.type
_entity.pdbx_description
1 polymer ?
#
loop_
_entity_poly.entity_id
_entity_poly.type
_entity_poly.pdbx_seq_one_letter_code
_entity_poly.pdbx_strand_id
1 'polypeptide(L)'
;MAEAQSGSSAEAAAVDSASASAVAVNSSDATAAAAADSVAVADAGSSSDANAVAFGGSAAQAAANDDADATAAASNGSAATAAASDYSSASATAAHSAVADATATQDAEATSTASHTSTASSTAAASSNATASATNLSDANAVAAVEGSAQATA
;
A
#
# COMPACT_ATOMS: atom_id res chain seq x y z
N MET A 1 -3.39 -0.28 18.71
CA MET A 1 -3.06 -1.55 18.05
C MET A 1 -4.28 -2.45 18.15
N ALA A 2 -4.67 -3.08 17.05
CA ALA A 2 -5.73 -4.08 16.95
C ALA A 2 -5.17 -5.36 16.32
N GLU A 3 -5.65 -6.53 16.74
CA GLU A 3 -5.20 -7.83 16.22
C GLU A 3 -6.41 -8.71 15.91
N ALA A 4 -6.34 -9.45 14.79
CA ALA A 4 -7.39 -10.36 14.35
C ALA A 4 -6.81 -11.70 13.86
N GLN A 5 -7.55 -12.77 14.15
CA GLN A 5 -7.23 -14.13 13.72
C GLN A 5 -8.52 -14.90 13.46
N SER A 6 -8.43 -15.93 12.61
CA SER A 6 -9.48 -16.95 12.43
C SER A 6 -10.83 -16.37 11.96
N GLY A 7 -10.84 -15.60 10.87
CA GLY A 7 -12.09 -15.07 10.30
C GLY A 7 -12.60 -13.79 10.95
N SER A 8 -11.75 -13.03 11.65
CA SER A 8 -12.12 -11.76 12.31
C SER A 8 -11.49 -10.54 11.63
N SER A 9 -11.86 -9.32 12.03
CA SER A 9 -11.24 -8.09 11.54
C SER A 9 -10.55 -7.29 12.66
N ALA A 10 -9.39 -6.72 12.36
CA ALA A 10 -8.64 -5.81 13.22
C ALA A 10 -8.80 -4.39 12.69
N GLU A 11 -9.37 -3.51 13.50
CA GLU A 11 -9.62 -2.12 13.12
C GLU A 11 -8.92 -1.17 14.09
N ALA A 12 -8.11 -0.25 13.57
CA ALA A 12 -7.45 0.79 14.35
C ALA A 12 -7.61 2.16 13.69
N ALA A 13 -7.89 3.18 14.50
CA ALA A 13 -7.98 4.56 14.04
C ALA A 13 -7.15 5.48 14.95
N ALA A 14 -6.51 6.48 14.36
CA ALA A 14 -5.68 7.47 15.06
C ALA A 14 -5.86 8.87 14.47
N VAL A 15 -5.77 9.87 15.34
CA VAL A 15 -5.79 11.31 15.00
C VAL A 15 -4.79 12.05 15.87
N ASP A 16 -4.42 13.26 15.47
CA ASP A 16 -3.61 14.20 16.25
C ASP A 16 -2.22 13.66 16.61
N SER A 17 -1.41 13.40 15.59
CA SER A 17 -0.03 12.91 15.72
C SER A 17 0.11 11.55 16.42
N ALA A 18 -0.86 10.66 16.20
CA ALA A 18 -0.89 9.32 16.76
C ALA A 18 -0.69 8.23 15.69
N SER A 19 -0.59 6.97 16.12
CA SER A 19 -0.43 5.83 15.21
C SER A 19 -1.55 4.81 15.38
N ALA A 20 -2.19 4.46 14.26
CA ALA A 20 -3.11 3.35 14.15
C ALA A 20 -2.36 2.14 13.60
N SER A 21 -2.51 0.99 14.25
CA SER A 21 -1.88 -0.26 13.83
C SER A 21 -2.89 -1.39 13.93
N ALA A 22 -3.08 -2.12 12.84
CA ALA A 22 -3.93 -3.30 12.76
C ALA A 22 -3.12 -4.48 12.18
N VAL A 23 -3.28 -5.66 12.76
CA VAL A 23 -2.58 -6.89 12.32
C VAL A 23 -3.60 -8.02 12.17
N ALA A 24 -3.56 -8.76 11.06
CA ALA A 24 -4.51 -9.85 10.80
C ALA A 24 -3.85 -11.09 10.17
N VAL A 25 -4.26 -12.29 10.57
CA VAL A 25 -3.80 -13.54 9.93
C VAL A 25 -4.90 -14.58 9.83
N ASN A 26 -4.71 -15.58 8.95
CA ASN A 26 -5.58 -16.75 8.80
C ASN A 26 -7.02 -16.35 8.40
N SER A 27 -7.15 -15.88 7.15
CA SER A 27 -8.40 -15.37 6.56
C SER A 27 -9.07 -14.29 7.41
N SER A 28 -8.33 -13.26 7.78
CA SER A 28 -8.79 -12.11 8.59
C SER A 28 -8.41 -10.80 7.91
N ASP A 29 -8.97 -9.66 8.30
CA ASP A 29 -8.62 -8.38 7.65
C ASP A 29 -8.02 -7.38 8.63
N ALA A 30 -6.95 -6.68 8.23
CA ALA A 30 -6.33 -5.59 8.99
C ALA A 30 -6.66 -4.25 8.34
N THR A 31 -7.36 -3.37 9.07
CA THR A 31 -7.69 -2.01 8.62
C THR A 31 -7.15 -0.97 9.58
N ALA A 32 -6.32 -0.06 9.08
CA ALA A 32 -5.81 1.09 9.83
C ALA A 32 -6.16 2.42 9.16
N ALA A 33 -6.65 3.38 9.94
CA ALA A 33 -6.98 4.73 9.48
C ALA A 33 -6.28 5.80 10.30
N ALA A 34 -5.75 6.83 9.65
CA ALA A 34 -5.02 7.92 10.32
C ALA A 34 -5.34 9.31 9.74
N ALA A 35 -5.34 10.33 10.61
CA ALA A 35 -5.53 11.73 10.21
C ALA A 35 -4.68 12.70 11.02
N ALA A 36 -4.46 13.91 10.49
CA ALA A 36 -3.77 15.01 11.18
C ALA A 36 -2.37 14.62 11.67
N ASP A 37 -1.42 14.57 10.73
CA ASP A 37 -0.01 14.26 10.97
C ASP A 37 0.23 12.92 11.69
N SER A 38 -0.61 11.92 11.39
CA SER A 38 -0.62 10.59 12.02
C SER A 38 -0.08 9.50 11.08
N VAL A 39 -0.05 8.25 11.55
CA VAL A 39 0.40 7.10 10.74
C VAL A 39 -0.61 5.95 10.85
N ALA A 40 -1.05 5.41 9.70
CA ALA A 40 -1.83 4.18 9.59
C ALA A 40 -0.93 3.03 9.13
N VAL A 41 -0.92 1.93 9.88
CA VAL A 41 -0.17 0.71 9.56
C VAL A 41 -1.11 -0.50 9.59
N ALA A 42 -1.23 -1.20 8.47
CA ALA A 42 -1.94 -2.48 8.37
C ALA A 42 -0.96 -3.57 7.92
N ASP A 43 -0.94 -4.69 8.64
CA ASP A 43 -0.10 -5.85 8.33
C ASP A 43 -0.98 -7.10 8.29
N ALA A 44 -0.88 -7.90 7.24
CA ALA A 44 -1.71 -9.07 7.09
C ALA A 44 -1.00 -10.25 6.41
N GLY A 45 -1.47 -11.47 6.64
CA GLY A 45 -0.91 -12.66 6.01
C GLY A 45 -1.80 -13.89 6.04
N SER A 46 -1.47 -14.90 5.25
CA SER A 46 -2.27 -16.14 5.13
C SER A 46 -3.70 -15.84 4.69
N SER A 47 -3.83 -15.36 3.45
CA SER A 47 -5.10 -14.99 2.80
C SER A 47 -5.90 -13.92 3.55
N SER A 48 -5.20 -12.94 4.12
CA SER A 48 -5.72 -11.85 4.95
C SER A 48 -5.35 -10.50 4.37
N ASP A 49 -6.30 -9.59 4.13
CA ASP A 49 -5.98 -8.34 3.45
C ASP A 49 -5.53 -7.23 4.43
N ALA A 50 -4.54 -6.43 4.01
CA ALA A 50 -4.06 -5.26 4.74
C ALA A 50 -4.50 -3.97 4.05
N ASN A 51 -5.24 -3.11 4.76
CA ASN A 51 -5.73 -1.84 4.22
C ASN A 51 -5.37 -0.66 5.14
N ALA A 52 -4.55 0.27 4.64
CA ALA A 52 -4.13 1.47 5.35
C ALA A 52 -4.57 2.74 4.62
N VAL A 53 -5.27 3.63 5.32
CA VAL A 53 -5.75 4.90 4.76
C VAL A 53 -5.32 6.07 5.63
N ALA A 54 -4.75 7.10 5.01
CA ALA A 54 -4.27 8.27 5.72
C ALA A 54 -4.58 9.60 5.01
N PHE A 55 -4.85 10.66 5.77
CA PHE A 55 -5.13 11.99 5.20
C PHE A 55 -4.62 13.14 6.07
N GLY A 56 -4.44 14.31 5.46
CA GLY A 56 -4.00 15.53 6.16
C GLY A 56 -2.59 15.40 6.74
N GLY A 57 -1.59 15.24 5.86
CA GLY A 57 -0.18 15.09 6.26
C GLY A 57 0.18 13.74 6.89
N SER A 58 -0.72 12.76 6.84
CA SER A 58 -0.58 11.47 7.50
C SER A 58 -0.13 10.37 6.53
N ALA A 59 0.76 9.45 6.95
CA ALA A 59 1.26 8.36 6.11
C ALA A 59 0.42 7.08 6.25
N ALA A 60 0.27 6.33 5.15
CA ALA A 60 -0.38 5.02 5.10
C ALA A 60 0.62 3.94 4.68
N GLN A 61 0.68 2.84 5.44
CA GLN A 61 1.57 1.70 5.19
C GLN A 61 0.77 0.40 5.27
N ALA A 62 0.77 -0.40 4.20
CA ALA A 62 0.15 -1.72 4.15
C ALA A 62 1.18 -2.78 3.73
N ALA A 63 1.20 -3.91 4.43
CA ALA A 63 2.03 -5.06 4.09
C ALA A 63 1.19 -6.34 4.10
N ALA A 64 1.35 -7.19 3.08
CA ALA A 64 0.64 -8.45 2.97
C ALA A 64 1.51 -9.58 2.40
N ASN A 65 1.19 -10.83 2.72
CA ASN A 65 1.85 -12.01 2.15
C ASN A 65 0.95 -13.26 2.16
N ASP A 66 1.41 -14.33 1.49
CA ASP A 66 0.72 -15.63 1.41
C ASP A 66 -0.72 -15.50 0.85
N ASP A 67 -0.85 -15.20 -0.45
CA ASP A 67 -2.12 -15.03 -1.17
C ASP A 67 -3.00 -13.90 -0.59
N ALA A 68 -2.43 -12.74 -0.27
CA ALA A 68 -3.15 -11.68 0.40
C ALA A 68 -2.75 -10.26 -0.05
N ASP A 69 -3.71 -9.34 -0.15
CA ASP A 69 -3.48 -8.05 -0.79
C ASP A 69 -3.17 -6.92 0.22
N ALA A 70 -2.21 -6.05 -0.16
CA ALA A 70 -1.85 -4.84 0.57
C ALA A 70 -2.34 -3.59 -0.18
N THR A 71 -3.18 -2.79 0.44
CA THR A 71 -3.69 -1.52 -0.10
C THR A 71 -3.33 -0.35 0.81
N ALA A 72 -2.65 0.66 0.26
CA ALA A 72 -2.33 1.90 0.95
C ALA A 72 -2.84 3.13 0.17
N ALA A 73 -3.54 4.03 0.85
CA ALA A 73 -4.04 5.27 0.26
C ALA A 73 -3.70 6.49 1.11
N ALA A 74 -3.12 7.53 0.50
CA ALA A 74 -2.75 8.76 1.18
C ALA A 74 -3.00 10.02 0.32
N SER A 75 -3.08 11.19 0.94
CA SER A 75 -3.25 12.45 0.22
C SER A 75 -2.66 13.65 0.96
N ASN A 76 -2.50 14.77 0.25
CA ASN A 76 -2.09 16.08 0.77
C ASN A 76 -0.69 16.04 1.41
N GLY A 77 0.34 15.85 0.58
CA GLY A 77 1.74 15.83 1.05
C GLY A 77 2.20 14.49 1.64
N SER A 78 1.36 13.46 1.57
CA SER A 78 1.53 12.23 2.35
C SER A 78 2.06 11.06 1.53
N ALA A 79 2.69 10.09 2.18
CA ALA A 79 3.13 8.85 1.54
C ALA A 79 2.11 7.72 1.73
N ALA A 80 1.83 6.99 0.64
CA ALA A 80 1.16 5.70 0.63
C ALA A 80 2.17 4.63 0.21
N THR A 81 2.39 3.63 1.07
CA THR A 81 3.33 2.53 0.81
C THR A 81 2.64 1.20 0.95
N ALA A 82 2.66 0.37 -0.11
CA ALA A 82 2.12 -0.99 -0.11
C ALA A 82 3.23 -2.00 -0.45
N ALA A 83 3.29 -3.10 0.29
CA ALA A 83 4.22 -4.20 0.04
C ALA A 83 3.51 -5.55 0.05
N ALA A 84 3.79 -6.42 -0.93
CA ALA A 84 3.16 -7.73 -1.05
C ALA A 84 4.14 -8.81 -1.51
N SER A 85 3.93 -10.07 -1.07
CA SER A 85 4.66 -11.23 -1.59
C SER A 85 3.81 -12.48 -1.75
N ASP A 86 4.27 -13.43 -2.57
CA ASP A 86 3.72 -14.78 -2.70
C ASP A 86 2.28 -14.79 -3.25
N TYR A 87 2.15 -14.60 -4.57
CA TYR A 87 0.88 -14.56 -5.32
C TYR A 87 -0.11 -13.46 -4.88
N SER A 88 0.44 -12.36 -4.37
CA SER A 88 -0.28 -11.26 -3.74
C SER A 88 -0.22 -9.96 -4.54
N SER A 89 -1.00 -8.94 -4.16
CA SER A 89 -0.98 -7.61 -4.81
C SER A 89 -0.65 -6.48 -3.83
N ALA A 90 0.28 -5.60 -4.20
CA ALA A 90 0.56 -4.34 -3.52
C ALA A 90 -0.02 -3.17 -4.32
N SER A 91 -0.94 -2.40 -3.73
CA SER A 91 -1.60 -1.25 -4.35
C SER A 91 -1.41 0.02 -3.54
N ALA A 92 -0.69 1.01 -4.07
CA ALA A 92 -0.48 2.31 -3.44
C ALA A 92 -1.14 3.45 -4.24
N THR A 93 -1.89 4.32 -3.57
CA THR A 93 -2.55 5.49 -4.21
C THR A 93 -2.25 6.77 -3.46
N ALA A 94 -1.82 7.81 -4.19
CA ALA A 94 -1.44 9.10 -3.62
C ALA A 94 -1.96 10.29 -4.46
N ALA A 95 -2.26 11.41 -3.81
CA ALA A 95 -2.64 12.64 -4.50
C ALA A 95 -2.22 13.92 -3.77
N HIS A 96 -2.04 15.01 -4.52
CA HIS A 96 -1.72 16.36 -4.04
C HIS A 96 -0.34 16.45 -3.37
N SER A 97 0.72 16.51 -4.18
CA SER A 97 2.12 16.61 -3.74
C SER A 97 2.56 15.43 -2.87
N ALA A 98 2.12 14.22 -3.23
CA ALA A 98 2.21 13.01 -2.43
C ALA A 98 3.02 11.91 -3.15
N VAL A 99 3.31 10.81 -2.46
CA VAL A 99 4.07 9.68 -3.02
C VAL A 99 3.28 8.39 -2.85
N ALA A 100 3.12 7.63 -3.94
CA ALA A 100 2.59 6.27 -3.94
C ALA A 100 3.72 5.30 -4.29
N ASP A 101 4.11 4.43 -3.35
CA ASP A 101 5.12 3.40 -3.54
C ASP A 101 4.52 2.00 -3.35
N ALA A 102 4.56 1.17 -4.40
CA ALA A 102 4.13 -0.23 -4.34
C ALA A 102 5.32 -1.17 -4.60
N THR A 103 5.48 -2.19 -3.76
CA THR A 103 6.54 -3.21 -3.92
C THR A 103 5.95 -4.63 -3.91
N ALA A 104 6.32 -5.45 -4.89
CA ALA A 104 5.84 -6.82 -5.00
C ALA A 104 6.98 -7.82 -5.28
N THR A 105 6.89 -9.03 -4.72
CA THR A 105 7.85 -10.12 -4.99
C THR A 105 7.18 -11.48 -5.05
N GLN A 106 7.80 -12.47 -5.71
CA GLN A 106 7.34 -13.87 -5.70
C GLN A 106 5.95 -14.04 -6.37
N ASP A 107 5.92 -13.91 -7.70
CA ASP A 107 4.70 -14.04 -8.51
C ASP A 107 3.56 -13.06 -8.10
N ALA A 108 3.93 -11.85 -7.64
CA ALA A 108 3.03 -10.83 -7.13
C ALA A 108 2.87 -9.63 -8.09
N GLU A 109 1.97 -8.70 -7.77
CA GLU A 109 1.67 -7.53 -8.59
C GLU A 109 1.87 -6.23 -7.78
N ALA A 110 2.72 -5.31 -8.26
CA ALA A 110 2.88 -3.96 -7.69
C ALA A 110 2.17 -2.92 -8.56
N THR A 111 1.24 -2.16 -7.98
CA THR A 111 0.53 -1.08 -8.66
C THR A 111 0.58 0.21 -7.84
N SER A 112 1.05 1.30 -8.46
CA SER A 112 1.08 2.62 -7.84
C SER A 112 0.35 3.66 -8.70
N THR A 113 -0.54 4.44 -8.10
CA THR A 113 -1.27 5.53 -8.79
C THR A 113 -1.03 6.88 -8.10
N ALA A 114 -0.70 7.91 -8.88
CA ALA A 114 -0.45 9.25 -8.37
C ALA A 114 -1.16 10.35 -9.17
N SER A 115 -1.53 11.46 -8.52
CA SER A 115 -2.05 12.64 -9.20
C SER A 115 -1.69 13.96 -8.52
N HIS A 116 -1.74 15.07 -9.27
CA HIS A 116 -1.51 16.43 -8.79
C HIS A 116 -0.10 16.62 -8.21
N THR A 117 0.90 16.80 -9.09
CA THR A 117 2.32 17.01 -8.72
C THR A 117 2.86 15.96 -7.75
N SER A 118 2.48 14.70 -7.96
CA SER A 118 2.81 13.56 -7.11
C SER A 118 3.72 12.57 -7.83
N THR A 119 4.18 11.53 -7.14
CA THR A 119 4.98 10.46 -7.74
C THR A 119 4.33 9.10 -7.51
N ALA A 120 4.18 8.32 -8.58
CA ALA A 120 3.82 6.90 -8.55
C ALA A 120 5.09 6.08 -8.83
N SER A 121 5.42 5.16 -7.94
CA SER A 121 6.58 4.29 -8.04
C SER A 121 6.18 2.85 -7.73
N SER A 122 6.40 1.94 -8.69
CA SER A 122 6.15 0.51 -8.54
C SER A 122 7.42 -0.29 -8.77
N THR A 123 7.74 -1.17 -7.83
CA THR A 123 8.89 -2.06 -7.91
C THR A 123 8.45 -3.52 -7.78
N ALA A 124 8.90 -4.38 -8.68
CA ALA A 124 8.59 -5.80 -8.66
C ALA A 124 9.85 -6.67 -8.84
N ALA A 125 9.86 -7.87 -8.28
CA ALA A 125 10.94 -8.85 -8.48
C ALA A 125 10.42 -10.29 -8.50
N ALA A 126 11.20 -11.24 -9.03
CA ALA A 126 10.87 -12.67 -9.05
C ALA A 126 9.51 -12.95 -9.73
N SER A 127 9.49 -12.80 -11.06
CA SER A 127 8.31 -13.06 -11.92
C SER A 127 7.09 -12.20 -11.62
N SER A 128 7.29 -11.10 -10.89
CA SER A 128 6.25 -10.15 -10.48
C SER A 128 6.16 -8.97 -11.46
N ASN A 129 5.00 -8.35 -11.59
CA ASN A 129 4.82 -7.19 -12.45
C ASN A 129 4.74 -5.87 -11.67
N ALA A 130 5.19 -4.78 -12.30
CA ALA A 130 5.13 -3.43 -11.75
C ALA A 130 4.38 -2.48 -12.71
N THR A 131 3.35 -1.81 -12.20
CA THR A 131 2.53 -0.85 -12.95
C THR A 131 2.45 0.48 -12.21
N ALA A 132 3.07 1.53 -12.76
CA ALA A 132 2.96 2.88 -12.24
C ALA A 132 2.13 3.78 -13.16
N SER A 133 1.14 4.47 -12.61
CA SER A 133 0.28 5.41 -13.33
C SER A 133 0.25 6.76 -12.63
N ALA A 134 0.44 7.83 -13.39
CA ALA A 134 0.47 9.19 -12.90
C ALA A 134 -0.36 10.11 -13.80
N THR A 135 -0.91 11.19 -13.24
CA THR A 135 -1.64 12.22 -14.00
C THR A 135 -1.43 13.60 -13.39
N ASN A 136 -1.80 14.67 -14.10
CA ASN A 136 -1.76 16.05 -13.58
C ASN A 136 -0.37 16.47 -13.09
N LEU A 137 0.59 16.53 -14.02
CA LEU A 137 1.98 16.93 -13.75
C LEU A 137 2.68 16.03 -12.71
N SER A 138 2.34 14.75 -12.70
CA SER A 138 2.90 13.76 -11.79
C SER A 138 3.84 12.83 -12.55
N ASP A 139 4.77 12.21 -11.83
CA ASP A 139 5.74 11.27 -12.39
C ASP A 139 5.30 9.83 -12.14
N ALA A 140 5.51 8.95 -13.11
CA ALA A 140 5.33 7.51 -12.97
C ALA A 140 6.65 6.77 -13.22
N ASN A 141 7.02 5.87 -12.33
CA ASN A 141 8.19 5.01 -12.45
C ASN A 141 7.84 3.56 -12.13
N ALA A 142 8.11 2.64 -13.06
CA ALA A 142 7.91 1.21 -12.86
C ALA A 142 9.21 0.46 -13.11
N VAL A 143 9.56 -0.43 -12.18
CA VAL A 143 10.77 -1.27 -12.24
C VAL A 143 10.36 -2.71 -11.96
N ALA A 144 10.74 -3.64 -12.83
CA ALA A 144 10.59 -5.07 -12.60
C ALA A 144 11.92 -5.79 -12.80
N ALA A 145 12.31 -6.61 -11.84
CA ALA A 145 13.53 -7.42 -11.87
C ALA A 145 13.19 -8.89 -12.16
N VAL A 146 13.90 -9.47 -13.13
CA VAL A 146 13.84 -10.91 -13.52
C VAL A 146 12.44 -11.41 -13.88
N GLU A 147 12.23 -11.73 -15.17
CA GLU A 147 11.02 -12.39 -15.73
C GLU A 147 9.68 -11.66 -15.56
N GLY A 148 9.63 -10.57 -14.80
CA GLY A 148 8.50 -9.67 -14.65
C GLY A 148 8.38 -8.58 -15.74
N SER A 149 7.22 -7.93 -15.79
CA SER A 149 6.98 -6.78 -16.68
C SER A 149 6.88 -5.46 -15.90
N ALA A 150 7.35 -4.37 -16.52
CA ALA A 150 7.26 -3.02 -15.95
C ALA A 150 6.52 -2.08 -16.93
N GLN A 151 5.51 -1.36 -16.44
CA GLN A 151 4.75 -0.39 -17.21
C GLN A 151 4.63 0.93 -16.44
N ALA A 152 5.04 2.04 -17.04
CA ALA A 152 4.85 3.38 -16.50
C ALA A 152 4.00 4.25 -17.46
N THR A 153 2.98 4.93 -16.94
CA THR A 153 2.10 5.85 -17.68
C THR A 153 2.01 7.18 -16.92
N ALA A 154 2.20 8.32 -17.57
CA ALA A 154 2.12 9.66 -16.97
C ALA A 154 1.31 10.64 -17.83
#